data_AF-A0A536C2H4-F1
#
_entry.id   AF-A0A536C2H4-F1
#
_cell.length_a   1.000
_cell.length_b   1.000
_cell.length_c   1.000
_cell.angle_alpha   90.00
_cell.angle_beta   90.00
_cell.angle_gamma   90.00
#
_symmetry.space_group_name_H-M   'P 1'
#
loop_
_entity.id
_entity.type
_entity.pdbx_description
1 polymer ?
#
loop_
_entity_poly.entity_id
_entity_poly.type
_entity_poly.pdbx_seq_one_letter_code
_entity_poly.pdbx_strand_id
1 'polypeptide(L)' 'MQRRARARRLFLSGWSECPMYAIVRSGGKQYRVEEGALVSVDSLAGKVGETVTLGDILVIADGDDVKAGKPALG' A
#
# COMPACT_ATOMS: atom_id res chain seq x y z
N MET A 1 39.32 -6.44 -22.45
CA MET A 1 38.21 -7.32 -22.92
C MET A 1 36.90 -6.53 -22.82
N GLN A 2 36.62 -5.69 -23.82
CA GLN A 2 35.30 -5.08 -24.02
C GLN A 2 34.35 -6.13 -24.63
N ARG A 3 33.03 -5.98 -24.39
CA ARG A 3 31.84 -6.55 -25.09
C ARG A 3 30.86 -7.09 -24.03
N ARG A 4 29.66 -6.57 -23.77
CA ARG A 4 28.73 -5.74 -24.56
C ARG A 4 27.84 -4.93 -23.61
N ALA A 5 27.70 -3.65 -23.90
CA ALA A 5 26.58 -2.84 -23.44
C ALA A 5 25.25 -3.49 -23.85
N ARG A 6 24.33 -3.66 -22.91
CA ARG A 6 22.89 -3.74 -23.20
C ARG A 6 22.24 -2.48 -22.66
N ALA A 7 22.18 -1.46 -23.51
CA ALA A 7 21.25 -0.37 -23.35
C ALA A 7 19.82 -0.94 -23.34
N ARG A 8 19.15 -0.90 -22.18
CA ARG A 8 17.70 -1.04 -22.08
C ARG A 8 17.20 -0.03 -21.05
N ARG A 9 16.61 1.05 -21.58
CA ARG A 9 15.38 1.70 -21.08
C ARG A 9 15.48 2.34 -19.68
N LEU A 10 15.85 3.63 -19.61
CA LEU A 10 14.92 4.77 -19.50
C LEU A 10 13.90 4.62 -18.36
N PHE A 11 14.03 5.53 -17.38
CA PHE A 11 13.06 5.91 -16.35
C PHE A 11 12.87 4.92 -15.19
N LEU A 12 12.87 5.46 -13.96
CA LEU A 12 12.65 4.79 -12.65
C LEU A 12 13.92 4.34 -11.90
N SER A 13 14.86 5.27 -11.69
CA SER A 13 15.71 5.25 -10.50
C SER A 13 14.85 5.61 -9.28
N GLY A 14 14.61 4.67 -8.37
CA GLY A 14 14.18 4.97 -6.99
C GLY A 14 12.70 4.76 -6.66
N TRP A 15 12.04 3.74 -7.19
CA TRP A 15 10.76 3.30 -6.61
C TRP A 15 11.11 2.29 -5.54
N SER A 16 11.12 2.81 -4.32
CA SER A 16 11.43 2.09 -3.09
C SER A 16 10.75 0.74 -3.11
N GLU A 17 11.51 -0.29 -2.75
CA GLU A 17 10.93 -1.45 -2.08
C GLU A 17 10.06 -0.87 -0.97
N CYS A 18 8.74 -0.88 -1.16
CA CYS A 18 7.79 -0.63 -0.08
C CYS A 18 7.37 -2.02 0.40
N PRO A 19 8.15 -2.67 1.29
CA PRO A 19 7.80 -3.98 1.81
C PRO A 19 6.59 -3.93 2.76
N MET A 20 6.02 -2.73 2.96
CA MET A 20 4.96 -2.48 3.91
C MET A 20 3.58 -2.49 3.25
N TYR A 21 2.67 -3.30 3.78
CA TYR A 21 1.25 -3.26 3.44
C TYR A 21 0.39 -3.31 4.70
N ALA A 22 -0.84 -2.80 4.60
CA ALA A 22 -1.83 -2.92 5.65
C ALA A 22 -3.11 -3.56 5.13
N ILE A 23 -3.81 -4.27 6.00
CA ILE A 23 -5.19 -4.72 5.77
C ILE A 23 -6.09 -3.83 6.61
N VAL A 24 -6.94 -3.05 5.95
CA VAL A 24 -7.86 -2.10 6.58
C VAL A 24 -9.30 -2.53 6.35
N ARG A 25 -10.17 -2.25 7.31
CA ARG A 25 -11.61 -2.49 7.19
C ARG A 25 -12.34 -1.20 6.89
N SER A 26 -13.13 -1.18 5.82
CA SER A 26 -13.98 -0.05 5.47
C SER A 26 -15.27 -0.55 4.80
N GLY A 27 -16.41 0.10 5.05
CA GLY A 27 -17.69 -0.31 4.46
C GLY A 27 -18.12 -1.76 4.73
N GLY A 28 -17.58 -2.41 5.77
CA GLY A 28 -17.81 -3.83 6.06
C GLY A 28 -16.93 -4.82 5.28
N LYS A 29 -16.02 -4.33 4.43
CA LYS A 29 -15.06 -5.13 3.66
C LYS A 29 -13.63 -4.89 4.12
N GLN A 30 -12.73 -5.82 3.78
CA GLN A 30 -11.29 -5.70 4.04
C GLN A 30 -10.54 -5.38 2.75
N TYR A 31 -9.57 -4.46 2.84
CA TYR A 31 -8.78 -3.99 1.71
C TYR A 31 -7.30 -4.06 2.04
N ARG A 32 -6.49 -4.52 1.09
CA ARG A 32 -5.03 -4.39 1.17
C ARG A 32 -4.63 -3.03 0.62
N VAL A 33 -3.87 -2.27 1.40
CA VAL A 33 -3.39 -0.93 1.06
C VAL A 33 -1.88 -0.88 1.18
N GLU A 34 -1.25 -0.10 0.30
CA GLU A 34 0.18 0.14 0.22
C GLU A 34 0.40 1.61 -0.14
N GLU A 35 1.55 2.16 0.23
CA GLU A 35 1.85 3.56 -0.09
C GLU A 35 1.89 3.76 -1.61
N GLY A 36 1.18 4.79 -2.10
CA GLY A 36 1.10 5.11 -3.52
C GLY A 36 0.18 4.18 -4.34
N ALA A 37 -0.42 3.16 -3.74
CA ALA A 37 -1.36 2.28 -4.42
C ALA A 37 -2.73 2.94 -4.61
N LEU A 38 -3.36 2.67 -5.76
CA LEU A 38 -4.77 3.00 -6.00
C LEU A 38 -5.64 1.84 -5.51
N VAL A 39 -6.57 2.14 -4.60
CA VAL A 39 -7.47 1.14 -4.00
C VAL A 39 -8.92 1.57 -4.18
N SER A 40 -9.73 0.71 -4.79
CA SER A 40 -11.17 0.91 -4.92
C SER A 40 -11.88 0.45 -3.65
N VAL A 41 -12.54 1.38 -2.97
CA VAL A 41 -13.30 1.14 -1.74
C VAL A 41 -14.79 1.45 -1.96
N ASP A 42 -15.63 1.04 -1.02
CA ASP A 42 -17.03 1.50 -0.99
C ASP A 42 -17.11 3.02 -0.77
N SER A 43 -18.28 3.61 -1.05
CA SER A 43 -18.47 5.07 -0.97
C SER A 43 -18.15 5.61 0.43
N LEU A 44 -17.31 6.65 0.49
CA LEU A 44 -16.89 7.33 1.71
C LEU A 44 -17.39 8.77 1.69
N ALA A 45 -17.67 9.32 2.88
CA ALA A 45 -17.95 10.74 3.03
C ALA A 45 -16.66 11.55 2.80
N GLY A 46 -16.74 12.59 1.97
CA GLY A 46 -15.62 13.46 1.64
C GLY A 46 -15.77 14.05 0.24
N LYS A 47 -15.00 15.09 -0.07
CA LYS A 47 -14.94 15.68 -1.42
C LYS A 47 -13.81 15.05 -2.22
N VAL A 48 -13.91 15.11 -3.54
CA VAL A 48 -12.82 14.67 -4.43
C VAL A 48 -11.55 15.48 -4.12
N GLY A 49 -10.44 14.78 -3.91
CA GLY A 49 -9.15 15.38 -3.55
C GLY A 49 -8.96 15.65 -2.06
N GLU A 50 -9.97 15.37 -1.23
CA GLU A 50 -9.85 15.44 0.23
C GLU A 50 -9.16 14.18 0.78
N THR A 51 -8.38 14.35 1.84
CA THR A 51 -7.82 13.22 2.58
C THR A 51 -8.93 12.55 3.38
N VAL A 52 -9.09 11.24 3.21
CA VAL A 52 -10.05 10.43 3.97
C VAL A 52 -9.32 9.41 4.81
N THR A 53 -9.81 9.19 6.03
CA THR A 53 -9.32 8.13 6.91
C THR A 53 -10.10 6.85 6.63
N LEU A 54 -9.38 5.78 6.27
CA LEU A 54 -9.96 4.44 6.18
C LEU A 54 -10.15 3.89 7.61
N GLY A 55 -11.13 3.00 7.79
CA GLY A 55 -11.47 2.46 9.12
C GLY A 55 -10.37 1.57 9.72
N ASP A 56 -10.76 0.70 10.66
CA ASP A 56 -9.82 -0.03 11.52
C ASP A 56 -8.73 -0.79 10.75
N ILE A 57 -7.51 -0.73 11.26
CA ILE A 57 -6.39 -1.49 10.73
C ILE A 57 -6.38 -2.88 11.38
N LEU A 58 -6.44 -3.93 10.58
CA LEU A 58 -6.45 -5.32 11.05
C LEU A 58 -5.04 -5.90 11.08
N VAL A 59 -4.25 -5.62 10.04
CA VAL A 59 -2.89 -6.15 9.87
C VAL A 59 -1.99 -5.06 9.34
N ILE A 60 -0.76 -5.02 9.83
CA ILE A 60 0.35 -4.27 9.23
C ILE A 60 1.48 -5.28 9.04
N ALA A 61 2.00 -5.36 7.82
CA ALA A 61 3.20 -6.11 7.52
C ALA A 61 4.26 -5.12 7.04
N ASP A 62 5.49 -5.27 7.51
CA ASP A 62 6.68 -4.53 7.10
C ASP A 62 7.79 -5.55 6.81
N GLY A 63 7.87 -6.00 5.55
CA GLY A 63 8.76 -7.08 5.16
C GLY A 63 8.42 -8.39 5.89
N ASP A 64 9.34 -8.85 6.74
CA ASP A 64 9.16 -10.05 7.55
C ASP A 64 8.43 -9.79 8.89
N ASP A 65 8.26 -8.53 9.31
CA ASP A 65 7.54 -8.18 10.54
C ASP A 65 6.04 -8.05 10.27
N VAL A 66 5.21 -8.94 10.85
CA VAL A 66 3.75 -8.89 10.69
C VAL A 66 3.09 -8.70 12.05
N LYS A 67 2.33 -7.61 12.18
CA LYS A 67 1.49 -7.29 13.33
C LYS A 67 0.02 -7.47 12.95
N ALA A 68 -0.70 -8.27 13.73
CA ALA A 68 -2.13 -8.50 13.55
C ALA A 68 -2.90 -8.20 14.85
N GLY A 69 -3.97 -7.41 14.73
CA GLY A 69 -4.81 -7.01 15.85
C GLY A 69 -5.86 -8.07 16.22
N LYS A 70 -6.30 -8.05 17.47
CA LYS A 70 -7.46 -8.83 17.96
C LYS A 70 -8.34 -7.88 18.81
N PRO A 71 -9.37 -7.20 18.26
CA PRO A 71 -9.95 -7.31 16.91
C PRO A 71 -9.32 -6.40 15.85
N ALA A 72 -8.55 -5.39 16.24
CA ALA A 72 -7.88 -4.41 15.37
C ALA A 72 -6.63 -3.84 16.09
N LEU A 73 -5.77 -3.12 15.35
CA LEU A 73 -4.54 -2.50 15.87
C LEU A 73 -4.74 -1.05 16.35
N GLY A 74 -5.82 -0.39 15.92
CA GLY A 74 -6.16 1.00 16.26
C GLY A 74 -7.39 1.46 15.52
#